data_AF-A0A495J2L6-F1
#
_entry.id   AF-A0A495J2L6-F1
#
_cell.length_a   1.000
_cell.length_b   1.000
_cell.length_c   1.000
_cell.angle_alpha   90.00
_cell.angle_beta   90.00
_cell.angle_gamma   90.00
#
_symmetry.space_group_name_H-M   'P 1'
#
loop_
_entity.id
_entity.type
_entity.pdbx_description
1 polymer ?
#
loop_
_entity_poly.entity_id
_entity_poly.type
_entity_poly.pdbx_seq_one_letter_code
_entity_poly.pdbx_strand_id
1 'polypeptide(L)'
;MDTKTRNKKLQQLHVMLIKLGAIDCKGDLLSDYNVTSSRDLTDKDLDALLNRVQAGAANRYSDDPKIKAWRSNVLVNLTKYGIYSTPADWKRVNHFLMDKRIAGKLLYEMSVPEMQALCKKLIAMAKNRQEKQLSEIYQAVHN
;
A
#
# COMPACT_ATOMS: atom_id res chain seq x y z
N MET A 1 15.75 23.08 -9.93
CA MET A 1 15.04 23.74 -8.81
C MET A 1 16.07 24.36 -7.87
N ASP A 2 15.76 25.48 -7.18
CA ASP A 2 16.71 26.00 -6.18
C ASP A 2 16.74 25.12 -4.91
N THR A 3 17.87 25.13 -4.20
CA THR A 3 18.11 24.27 -3.02
C THR A 3 17.08 24.48 -1.90
N LYS A 4 16.62 25.72 -1.71
CA LYS A 4 15.66 26.06 -0.65
C LYS A 4 14.28 25.47 -0.96
N THR A 5 13.83 25.61 -2.20
CA THR A 5 12.57 25.00 -2.68
C THR A 5 12.64 23.48 -2.61
N ARG A 6 13.77 22.87 -2.98
CA ARG A 6 13.96 21.41 -2.87
C ARG A 6 13.81 20.90 -1.44
N ASN A 7 14.49 21.53 -0.49
CA ASN A 7 14.43 21.15 0.92
C ASN A 7 13.02 21.28 1.48
N LYS A 8 12.28 22.32 1.08
CA LYS A 8 10.87 22.50 1.46
C LYS A 8 10.00 21.35 0.95
N LYS A 9 10.19 20.89 -0.29
CA LYS A 9 9.45 19.75 -0.86
C LYS A 9 9.79 18.43 -0.18
N LEU A 10 11.06 18.18 0.16
CA LEU A 10 11.46 17.00 0.93
C LEU A 10 10.81 16.98 2.33
N GLN A 11 10.75 18.13 2.99
CA GLN A 11 10.05 18.27 4.27
C GLN A 11 8.55 18.03 4.11
N GLN A 12 7.92 18.59 3.08
CA GLN A 12 6.51 18.37 2.78
C GLN A 12 6.21 16.88 2.53
N LEU A 13 7.04 16.19 1.75
CA LEU A 13 6.92 14.75 1.52
C LEU A 13 6.94 13.99 2.85
N HIS A 14 7.94 14.26 3.69
CA HIS A 14 8.07 13.60 5.00
C HIS A 14 6.82 13.79 5.87
N VAL A 15 6.34 15.03 5.99
CA VAL A 15 5.12 15.35 6.76
C VAL A 15 3.88 14.64 6.19
N MET A 16 3.73 14.60 4.87
CA MET A 16 2.60 13.93 4.24
C MET A 16 2.63 12.41 4.45
N LEU A 17 3.81 11.78 4.38
CA LEU A 17 3.95 10.35 4.68
C LEU A 17 3.59 10.02 6.13
N ILE A 18 3.95 10.89 7.09
CA ILE A 18 3.52 10.75 8.49
C ILE A 18 1.99 10.83 8.59
N LYS A 19 1.37 11.85 7.99
CA LYS A 19 -0.10 11.99 7.99
C LYS A 19 -0.80 10.79 7.38
N LEU A 20 -0.21 10.16 6.36
CA LEU A 20 -0.73 8.96 5.73
C LEU A 20 -0.45 7.66 6.51
N GLY A 21 0.39 7.69 7.55
CA GLY A 21 0.86 6.47 8.23
C GLY A 21 1.76 5.60 7.33
N ALA A 22 2.38 6.21 6.32
CA ALA A 22 3.19 5.55 5.30
C ALA A 22 4.69 5.84 5.44
N ILE A 23 5.12 6.39 6.59
CA ILE A 23 6.53 6.74 6.79
C ILE A 23 7.44 5.51 6.82
N ASP A 24 6.95 4.41 7.38
CA ASP A 24 7.67 3.14 7.44
C ASP A 24 7.90 2.50 6.07
N CYS A 25 6.98 2.69 5.12
CA CYS A 25 7.11 2.17 3.75
C CYS A 25 7.73 3.18 2.77
N LYS A 26 8.36 4.25 3.28
CA LYS A 26 9.09 5.21 2.45
C LYS A 26 10.13 4.53 1.54
N GLY A 27 10.82 3.51 2.05
CA GLY A 27 11.78 2.74 1.25
C GLY A 27 11.12 2.07 0.03
N ASP A 28 9.95 1.46 0.22
CA ASP A 28 9.19 0.82 -0.85
C ASP A 28 8.75 1.86 -1.89
N LEU A 29 8.31 3.05 -1.47
CA LEU A 29 7.95 4.15 -2.37
C LEU A 29 9.15 4.68 -3.18
N LEU A 30 10.33 4.77 -2.56
CA LEU A 30 11.55 5.21 -3.22
C LEU A 30 12.09 4.15 -4.21
N SER A 31 11.80 2.87 -3.96
CA SER A 31 12.20 1.78 -4.85
C SER A 31 11.60 1.88 -6.26
N ASP A 32 10.44 2.52 -6.41
CA ASP A 32 9.83 2.80 -7.72
C ASP A 32 10.71 3.72 -8.59
N TYR A 33 11.58 4.51 -7.96
CA TYR A 33 12.51 5.43 -8.61
C TYR A 33 13.96 4.91 -8.61
N ASN A 34 14.18 3.65 -8.19
CA ASN A 34 15.51 3.04 -8.04
C ASN A 34 16.46 3.81 -7.11
N VAL A 35 15.92 4.50 -6.09
CA VAL A 35 16.72 5.22 -5.09
C VAL A 35 16.45 4.70 -3.68
N THR A 36 17.42 4.86 -2.78
CA THR A 36 17.31 4.45 -1.36
C THR A 36 17.09 5.64 -0.43
N SER A 37 17.45 6.85 -0.88
CA SER A 37 17.28 8.10 -0.14
C SER A 37 16.44 9.09 -0.94
N SER A 38 15.54 9.79 -0.24
CA SER A 38 14.73 10.86 -0.84
C SER A 38 15.58 12.02 -1.37
N ARG A 39 16.83 12.17 -0.89
CA ARG A 39 17.76 13.19 -1.39
C ARG A 39 18.28 12.88 -2.79
N ASP A 40 18.22 11.63 -3.22
CA ASP A 40 18.76 11.16 -4.50
C ASP A 40 17.72 11.23 -5.62
N LEU A 41 16.45 11.54 -5.30
CA LEU A 41 15.40 11.76 -6.28
C LEU A 41 15.76 12.94 -7.19
N THR A 42 15.53 12.82 -8.50
CA THR A 42 15.59 13.99 -9.38
C THR A 42 14.53 15.01 -8.96
N ASP A 43 14.68 16.28 -9.34
CA ASP A 43 13.65 17.30 -9.06
C ASP A 43 12.28 16.90 -9.62
N LYS A 44 12.27 16.26 -10.80
CA LYS A 44 11.08 15.73 -11.46
C LYS A 44 10.44 14.58 -10.67
N ASP A 45 11.26 13.64 -10.18
CA ASP A 45 10.77 12.48 -9.43
C ASP A 45 10.25 12.87 -8.05
N LEU A 46 10.89 13.84 -7.41
CA LEU A 46 10.41 14.41 -6.15
C LEU A 46 9.03 15.07 -6.33
N ASP A 47 8.83 15.81 -7.42
CA ASP A 47 7.54 16.42 -7.74
C ASP A 47 6.48 15.37 -8.06
N ALA A 48 6.82 14.35 -8.84
CA ALA A 48 5.93 13.25 -9.15
C ALA A 48 5.51 12.48 -7.88
N LEU A 49 6.46 12.16 -7.00
CA LEU A 49 6.20 11.47 -5.75
C LEU A 49 5.35 12.33 -4.81
N LEU A 50 5.66 13.62 -4.68
CA LEU A 50 4.89 14.51 -3.83
C LEU A 50 3.44 14.63 -4.33
N ASN A 51 3.23 14.77 -5.64
CA ASN A 51 1.89 14.82 -6.24
C ASN A 51 1.12 13.52 -5.99
N ARG A 52 1.77 12.36 -6.17
CA ARG A 52 1.19 11.04 -5.88
C ARG A 52 0.73 10.94 -4.43
N VAL A 53 1.61 11.30 -3.49
CA VAL A 53 1.32 11.26 -2.04
C VAL A 53 0.21 12.24 -1.67
N GLN A 54 0.19 13.44 -2.24
CA GLN A 54 -0.87 14.43 -2.02
C GLN A 54 -2.23 13.94 -2.54
N ALA A 55 -2.26 13.35 -3.74
CA ALA A 55 -3.48 12.76 -4.29
C ALA A 55 -4.00 11.62 -3.40
N GLY A 56 -3.11 10.75 -2.89
CA GLY A 56 -3.45 9.72 -1.92
C GLY A 56 -4.00 10.29 -0.61
N ALA A 57 -3.43 11.38 -0.11
CA ALA A 57 -3.94 12.09 1.08
C ALA A 57 -5.33 12.69 0.85
N ALA A 58 -5.57 13.32 -0.30
CA ALA A 58 -6.90 13.82 -0.65
C ALA A 58 -7.92 12.68 -0.75
N ASN A 59 -7.54 11.58 -1.41
CA ASN A 59 -8.40 10.42 -1.56
C ASN A 59 -8.67 9.71 -0.22
N ARG A 60 -7.74 9.72 0.75
CA ARG A 60 -7.97 9.17 2.09
C ARG A 60 -9.21 9.75 2.76
N TYR A 61 -9.43 11.05 2.59
CA TYR A 61 -10.59 11.78 3.11
C TYR A 61 -11.73 11.91 2.09
N SER A 62 -11.71 11.14 1.00
CA SER A 62 -12.79 11.13 0.02
C SER A 62 -14.12 10.74 0.70
N ASP A 63 -15.15 11.55 0.45
CA ASP A 63 -16.50 11.30 0.91
C ASP A 63 -17.33 10.42 -0.03
N ASP A 64 -16.76 9.98 -1.14
CA ASP A 64 -17.43 9.06 -2.07
C ASP A 64 -17.78 7.74 -1.36
N PRO A 65 -19.09 7.42 -1.19
CA PRO A 65 -19.53 6.20 -0.54
C PRO A 65 -19.00 4.93 -1.22
N LYS A 66 -18.80 4.96 -2.54
CA LYS A 66 -18.28 3.83 -3.30
C LYS A 66 -16.83 3.56 -2.95
N ILE A 67 -16.01 4.61 -2.82
CA ILE A 67 -14.61 4.48 -2.39
C ILE A 67 -14.55 3.93 -0.96
N LYS A 68 -15.38 4.46 -0.04
CA LYS A 68 -15.45 3.98 1.35
C LYS A 68 -15.84 2.50 1.43
N ALA A 69 -16.87 2.09 0.67
CA ALA A 69 -17.32 0.70 0.62
C ALA A 69 -16.23 -0.25 0.10
N TRP A 70 -15.54 0.11 -0.99
CA TRP A 70 -14.48 -0.74 -1.53
C TRP A 70 -13.24 -0.83 -0.64
N ARG A 71 -12.89 0.24 0.08
CA ARG A 71 -11.83 0.18 1.10
C ARG A 71 -12.19 -0.79 2.22
N SER A 72 -13.43 -0.73 2.71
CA SER A 72 -13.93 -1.68 3.71
C SER A 72 -13.83 -3.12 3.20
N ASN A 73 -14.25 -3.37 1.95
CA ASN A 73 -14.13 -4.70 1.33
C ASN A 73 -12.68 -5.18 1.24
N VAL A 74 -11.73 -4.31 0.87
CA VAL A 74 -10.31 -4.68 0.85
C VAL A 74 -9.84 -5.06 2.25
N LEU A 75 -10.16 -4.27 3.27
CA LEU A 75 -9.78 -4.57 4.66
C LEU A 75 -10.36 -5.90 5.15
N VAL A 76 -11.62 -6.20 4.85
CA VAL A 76 -12.24 -7.50 5.17
C VAL A 76 -11.47 -8.66 4.54
N ASN A 77 -11.06 -8.54 3.28
CA ASN A 77 -10.28 -9.58 2.60
C ASN A 77 -8.85 -9.69 3.17
N LEU A 78 -8.22 -8.58 3.52
CA LEU A 78 -6.93 -8.59 4.21
C LEU A 78 -7.02 -9.23 5.60
N THR A 79 -8.13 -9.06 6.31
CA THR A 79 -8.41 -9.77 7.58
C THR A 79 -8.54 -11.26 7.36
N LYS A 80 -9.34 -11.70 6.38
CA LYS A 80 -9.46 -13.12 6.04
C LYS A 80 -8.12 -13.75 5.63
N TYR A 81 -7.24 -12.97 4.99
CA TYR A 81 -5.91 -13.40 4.61
C TYR A 81 -4.89 -13.37 5.79
N GLY A 82 -5.28 -12.77 6.93
CA GLY A 82 -4.47 -12.69 8.14
C GLY A 82 -3.45 -11.55 8.17
N ILE A 83 -3.61 -10.53 7.31
CA ILE A 83 -2.73 -9.35 7.24
C ILE A 83 -3.24 -8.20 8.12
N TYR A 84 -4.56 -8.03 8.21
CA TYR A 84 -5.19 -6.97 8.99
C TYR A 84 -6.03 -7.55 10.13
N SER A 85 -5.62 -7.34 11.37
CA SER A 85 -6.30 -7.86 12.56
C SER A 85 -6.63 -6.77 13.58
N THR A 86 -5.76 -5.74 13.68
CA THR A 86 -5.93 -4.62 14.58
C THR A 86 -5.72 -3.29 13.84
N PRO A 87 -6.29 -2.18 14.34
CA PRO A 87 -6.02 -0.84 13.80
C PRO A 87 -4.53 -0.41 13.86
N ALA A 88 -3.68 -1.08 14.65
CA ALA A 88 -2.24 -0.83 14.68
C ALA A 88 -1.49 -1.46 13.50
N ASP A 89 -2.14 -2.34 12.71
CA ASP A 89 -1.50 -3.13 11.65
C ASP A 89 -1.24 -2.34 10.36
N TRP A 90 -1.44 -1.02 10.33
CA TRP A 90 -1.27 -0.21 9.10
C TRP A 90 0.12 -0.33 8.48
N LYS A 91 1.17 -0.49 9.29
CA LYS A 91 2.53 -0.75 8.77
C LYS A 91 2.58 -2.04 7.96
N ARG A 92 1.99 -3.12 8.50
CA ARG A 92 1.94 -4.44 7.86
C ARG A 92 1.07 -4.41 6.60
N VAL A 93 -0.09 -3.75 6.66
CA VAL A 93 -0.98 -3.56 5.52
C VAL A 93 -0.26 -2.79 4.40
N ASN A 94 0.36 -1.66 4.74
CA ASN A 94 1.05 -0.82 3.76
C ASN A 94 2.20 -1.57 3.09
N HIS A 95 3.05 -2.26 3.86
CA HIS A 95 4.14 -3.04 3.28
C HIS A 95 3.64 -4.17 2.37
N PHE A 96 2.60 -4.89 2.79
CA PHE A 96 1.99 -5.94 1.98
C PHE A 96 1.39 -5.41 0.67
N LEU A 97 0.70 -4.27 0.69
CA LEU A 97 0.10 -3.67 -0.51
C LEU A 97 1.15 -3.03 -1.42
N MET A 98 2.25 -2.52 -0.86
CA MET A 98 3.35 -1.93 -1.63
C MET A 98 4.17 -2.95 -2.43
N ASP A 99 4.06 -4.25 -2.15
CA ASP A 99 4.63 -5.28 -3.01
C ASP A 99 3.98 -5.22 -4.41
N LYS A 100 4.80 -5.07 -5.46
CA LYS A 100 4.38 -5.02 -6.87
C LYS A 100 3.66 -6.30 -7.30
N ARG A 101 3.96 -7.43 -6.66
CA ARG A 101 3.26 -8.70 -6.86
C ARG A 101 1.88 -8.71 -6.23
N ILE A 102 1.52 -7.73 -5.40
CA ILE A 102 0.21 -7.57 -4.78
C ILE A 102 -0.56 -6.42 -5.43
N ALA A 103 -0.18 -5.17 -5.12
CA ALA A 103 -0.80 -3.96 -5.68
C ALA A 103 0.24 -2.89 -6.09
N GLY A 104 1.40 -2.83 -5.43
CA GLY A 104 2.43 -1.81 -5.69
C GLY A 104 2.03 -0.39 -5.23
N LYS A 105 0.95 -0.26 -4.46
CA LYS A 105 0.35 1.03 -4.10
C LYS A 105 -0.31 0.97 -2.73
N LEU A 106 -0.41 2.11 -2.06
CA LEU A 106 -1.16 2.23 -0.82
C LEU A 106 -2.67 2.13 -1.07
N LEU A 107 -3.42 1.76 -0.04
CA LEU A 107 -4.88 1.67 -0.12
C LEU A 107 -5.56 2.98 -0.56
N TYR A 108 -5.01 4.11 -0.13
CA TYR A 108 -5.56 5.44 -0.45
C TYR A 108 -5.17 5.94 -1.85
N GLU A 109 -4.24 5.26 -2.52
CA GLU A 109 -3.85 5.57 -3.91
C GLU A 109 -4.70 4.83 -4.93
N MET A 110 -5.42 3.79 -4.50
CA MET A 110 -6.19 2.94 -5.40
C MET A 110 -7.54 3.58 -5.77
N SER A 111 -7.85 3.48 -7.06
CA SER A 111 -9.17 3.69 -7.62
C SER A 111 -10.11 2.51 -7.30
N VAL A 112 -11.42 2.68 -7.53
CA VAL A 112 -12.39 1.61 -7.34
C VAL A 112 -12.09 0.36 -8.19
N PRO A 113 -11.78 0.46 -9.49
CA PRO A 113 -11.41 -0.72 -10.29
C PRO A 113 -10.17 -1.46 -9.75
N GLU A 114 -9.17 -0.73 -9.27
CA GLU A 114 -7.97 -1.32 -8.66
C GLU A 114 -8.31 -2.05 -7.36
N MET A 115 -9.15 -1.47 -6.50
CA MET A 115 -9.65 -2.14 -5.29
C MET A 115 -10.45 -3.40 -5.61
N GLN A 116 -11.28 -3.38 -6.66
CA GLN A 116 -12.02 -4.56 -7.12
C GLN A 116 -11.09 -5.69 -7.59
N ALA A 117 -10.08 -5.34 -8.39
CA ALA A 117 -9.08 -6.30 -8.86
C ALA A 117 -8.29 -6.89 -7.70
N LEU A 118 -7.87 -6.06 -6.74
CA LEU A 118 -7.18 -6.49 -5.53
C LEU A 118 -8.04 -7.45 -4.70
N CYS A 119 -9.32 -7.15 -4.46
CA CYS A 119 -10.22 -8.04 -3.75
C CYS A 119 -10.28 -9.44 -4.41
N LYS A 120 -10.45 -9.51 -5.73
CA LYS A 120 -10.46 -10.80 -6.47
C LYS A 120 -9.16 -11.57 -6.26
N LYS A 121 -8.03 -10.87 -6.32
CA LYS A 121 -6.70 -11.46 -6.10
C LYS A 121 -6.53 -11.98 -4.68
N LEU A 122 -6.92 -11.22 -3.66
CA LEU A 122 -6.85 -11.64 -2.26
C LEU A 122 -7.68 -12.90 -2.00
N ILE A 123 -8.88 -12.98 -2.60
CA ILE A 123 -9.74 -14.17 -2.50
C ILE A 123 -9.05 -15.40 -3.11
N ALA A 124 -8.48 -15.27 -4.32
CA ALA A 124 -7.76 -16.36 -4.97
C ALA A 124 -6.53 -16.79 -4.15
N MET A 125 -5.76 -15.84 -3.62
CA MET A 125 -4.60 -16.12 -2.77
C MET A 125 -5.00 -16.83 -1.46
N ALA A 126 -6.11 -16.42 -0.84
CA ALA A 126 -6.62 -17.06 0.37
C ALA A 126 -7.05 -18.50 0.08
N LYS A 127 -7.77 -18.73 -1.02
CA LYS A 127 -8.18 -20.06 -1.46
C LYS A 127 -6.98 -20.98 -1.70
N ASN A 128 -6.01 -20.53 -2.50
CA ASN A 128 -4.81 -21.33 -2.80
C ASN A 128 -4.01 -21.66 -1.53
N ARG A 129 -3.96 -20.74 -0.55
CA ARG A 129 -3.30 -20.99 0.73
C ARG A 129 -4.02 -22.06 1.54
N GLN A 130 -5.35 -22.05 1.58
CA GLN A 130 -6.15 -23.06 2.28
C GLN A 130 -5.99 -24.44 1.64
N GLU A 131 -6.03 -24.52 0.31
CA GLU A 131 -5.85 -25.78 -0.42
C GLU A 131 -4.46 -26.39 -0.16
N LYS A 132 -3.42 -25.55 -0.15
CA LYS A 132 -2.05 -25.98 0.16
C LYS A 132 -1.90 -26.46 1.61
N GLN A 133 -2.49 -25.75 2.57
CA GLN A 133 -2.47 -26.17 3.97
C GLN A 133 -3.18 -27.51 4.16
N LEU A 134 -4.31 -27.71 3.48
CA LEU A 134 -5.06 -28.95 3.54
C LEU A 134 -4.26 -30.12 2.95
N SER A 135 -3.60 -29.92 1.79
CA SER A 135 -2.77 -30.96 1.18
C SER A 135 -1.55 -31.33 2.03
N GLU A 136 -0.89 -30.35 2.65
CA GLU A 136 0.21 -30.56 3.59
C GLU A 136 -0.24 -31.39 4.82
N ILE A 137 -1.42 -31.09 5.38
CA ILE A 137 -1.99 -31.87 6.50
C ILE A 137 -2.29 -33.31 6.07
N TYR A 138 -2.92 -33.51 4.91
CA TYR A 138 -3.19 -34.86 4.41
C TYR A 138 -1.91 -35.68 4.22
N GLN A 139 -0.85 -35.07 3.69
CA GLN A 139 0.45 -35.72 3.52
C GLN A 139 1.14 -36.04 4.85
N ALA A 140 1.01 -35.18 5.86
CA ALA A 140 1.59 -35.38 7.18
C ALA A 140 0.89 -36.48 8.01
N VAL A 141 -0.39 -36.76 7.73
CA VAL A 141 -1.17 -37.81 8.42
C VAL A 141 -0.98 -39.19 7.79
N HIS A 142 -0.60 -39.25 6.51
CA HIS A 142 -0.46 -40.50 5.74
C HIS A 142 0.99 -40.93 5.49
N ASN A 143 1.97 -40.25 6.10
CA ASN A 143 3.38 -40.64 6.19
C ASN A 143 3.71 -40.99 7.64
#